data_AF-A0A2H0A749-F1
#
_entry.id   AF-A0A2H0A749-F1
#
_cell.length_a   1.000
_cell.length_b   1.000
_cell.length_c   1.000
_cell.angle_alpha   90.00
_cell.angle_beta   90.00
_cell.angle_gamma   90.00
#
_symmetry.space_group_name_H-M   'P 1'
#
loop_
_entity.id
_entity.type
_entity.pdbx_description
1 polymer ?
#
loop_
_entity_poly.entity_id
_entity_poly.type
_entity_poly.pdbx_seq_one_letter_code
_entity_poly.pdbx_strand_id
1 'polypeptide(L)'
;MEGVYNINNQVAKIAGEHLLITRYVAEFNKKLKDRDQKFFKGLAAFFDFLEKDLLAHFRFEEVVIFPASLVGESTYGNVLMVMTLQKEHGILESQFQSLKSDLQNLKMTQTPLTNETIEKIKLFFDSLKNHAKREMTDLYPMIDANAKSKALLEIYAKELTDISSTANRF
;
A
#
# COMPACT_ATOMS: atom_id res chain seq x y z
N MET A 1 -11.21 14.50 29.95
CA MET A 1 -11.69 15.31 28.82
C MET A 1 -11.39 14.51 27.56
N GLU A 2 -12.36 13.74 27.09
CA GLU A 2 -12.25 12.92 25.90
C GLU A 2 -12.47 13.81 24.68
N GLY A 3 -11.39 14.13 23.98
CA GLY A 3 -11.46 14.75 22.66
C GLY A 3 -11.80 13.67 21.66
N VAL A 4 -13.08 13.56 21.30
CA VAL A 4 -13.53 12.80 20.13
C VAL A 4 -12.95 13.50 18.90
N TYR A 5 -11.79 13.05 18.44
CA TYR A 5 -11.29 13.41 17.12
C TYR A 5 -12.31 12.90 16.12
N ASN A 6 -13.08 13.83 15.55
CA ASN A 6 -14.04 13.55 14.51
C ASN A 6 -13.23 13.33 13.21
N ILE A 7 -12.59 12.16 13.08
CA ILE A 7 -11.77 11.81 11.90
C ILE A 7 -12.70 11.36 10.77
N ASN A 8 -13.44 12.32 10.22
CA ASN A 8 -14.17 12.19 8.96
C ASN A 8 -13.31 12.66 7.78
N ASN A 9 -12.01 12.36 7.80
CA ASN A 9 -11.08 12.78 6.75
C ASN A 9 -10.54 11.58 5.95
N GLN A 10 -10.07 11.86 4.74
CA GLN A 10 -9.47 10.87 3.84
C GLN A 10 -8.29 10.11 4.47
N VAL A 11 -7.62 10.69 5.48
CA VAL A 11 -6.54 10.04 6.24
C VAL A 11 -7.05 8.83 7.05
N ALA A 12 -8.24 8.88 7.65
CA ALA A 12 -8.84 7.71 8.30
C ALA A 12 -9.18 6.59 7.30
N LYS A 13 -9.64 6.95 6.10
CA LYS A 13 -9.92 5.98 5.04
C LYS A 13 -8.65 5.22 4.64
N ILE A 14 -7.54 5.94 4.48
CA ILE A 14 -6.24 5.39 4.07
C ILE A 14 -5.58 4.60 5.21
N ALA A 15 -5.72 5.05 6.45
CA ALA A 15 -5.38 4.24 7.63
C ALA A 15 -6.19 2.92 7.67
N GLY A 16 -7.41 2.91 7.13
CA GLY A 16 -8.21 1.71 6.89
C GLY A 16 -7.65 0.78 5.80
N GLU A 17 -7.07 1.31 4.74
CA GLU A 17 -6.38 0.53 3.69
C GLU A 17 -5.11 -0.14 4.23
N HIS A 18 -4.41 0.53 5.14
CA HIS A 18 -3.29 -0.04 5.88
C HIS A 18 -3.67 -1.21 6.79
N LEU A 19 -4.90 -1.23 7.32
CA LEU A 19 -5.44 -2.40 8.02
C LEU A 19 -5.65 -3.59 7.07
N LEU A 20 -5.97 -3.34 5.80
CA LEU A 20 -6.09 -4.38 4.78
C LEU A 20 -4.73 -5.03 4.48
N ILE A 21 -3.69 -4.21 4.28
CA ILE A 21 -2.30 -4.70 4.13
C ILE A 21 -1.88 -5.52 5.35
N THR A 22 -2.18 -5.03 6.55
CA THR A 22 -1.88 -5.75 7.80
C THR A 22 -2.62 -7.09 7.89
N ARG A 23 -3.88 -7.15 7.43
CA ARG A 23 -4.66 -8.39 7.36
C ARG A 23 -4.04 -9.39 6.37
N TYR A 24 -3.61 -8.93 5.19
CA TYR A 24 -2.92 -9.79 4.22
C TYR A 24 -1.62 -10.37 4.78
N VAL A 25 -0.80 -9.54 5.43
CA VAL A 25 0.44 -9.97 6.11
C VAL A 25 0.12 -10.98 7.22
N ALA A 26 -0.92 -10.73 8.03
CA ALA A 26 -1.32 -11.63 9.10
C ALA A 26 -1.85 -12.97 8.58
N GLU A 27 -2.66 -12.94 7.51
CA GLU A 27 -3.18 -14.13 6.85
C GLU A 27 -2.03 -14.97 6.28
N PHE A 28 -1.12 -14.36 5.51
CA PHE A 28 0.06 -15.04 4.98
C PHE A 28 0.88 -15.70 6.09
N ASN A 29 1.22 -14.96 7.15
CA ASN A 29 2.00 -15.49 8.27
C ASN A 29 1.32 -16.66 8.99
N LYS A 30 0.00 -16.57 9.19
CA LYS A 30 -0.80 -17.66 9.79
C LYS A 30 -0.75 -18.91 8.90
N LYS A 31 -1.02 -18.74 7.60
CA LYS A 31 -1.06 -19.84 6.63
C LYS A 31 0.31 -20.48 6.40
N LEU A 32 1.37 -19.68 6.47
CA LEU A 32 2.75 -20.14 6.44
C LEU A 32 3.08 -21.01 7.65
N LYS A 33 2.73 -20.56 8.86
CA LYS A 33 2.94 -21.33 10.10
C LYS A 33 2.22 -22.68 10.07
N ASP A 34 1.00 -22.70 9.54
CA ASP A 34 0.16 -23.89 9.47
C ASP A 34 0.52 -24.82 8.28
N ARG A 35 1.48 -24.42 7.43
CA ARG A 35 1.83 -25.10 6.17
C ARG A 35 0.59 -25.45 5.32
N ASP A 36 -0.37 -24.54 5.24
CA ASP A 36 -1.67 -24.77 4.59
C ASP A 36 -1.50 -25.00 3.08
N GLN A 37 -1.55 -26.26 2.65
CA GLN A 37 -1.39 -26.64 1.24
C GLN A 37 -2.47 -26.06 0.33
N LYS A 38 -3.69 -25.79 0.83
CA LYS A 38 -4.75 -25.18 0.01
C LYS A 38 -4.45 -23.70 -0.24
N PHE A 39 -3.95 -22.99 0.77
CA PHE A 39 -3.52 -21.60 0.63
C PHE A 39 -2.39 -21.47 -0.40
N PHE A 40 -1.36 -22.31 -0.32
CA PHE A 40 -0.25 -22.26 -1.28
C PHE A 40 -0.68 -22.59 -2.72
N LYS A 41 -1.69 -23.43 -2.92
CA LYS A 41 -2.31 -23.65 -4.24
C LYS A 41 -3.09 -22.44 -4.75
N GLY A 42 -3.60 -21.60 -3.86
CA GLY A 42 -4.35 -20.38 -4.17
C GLY A 42 -3.49 -19.11 -4.25
N LEU A 43 -2.19 -19.20 -4.03
CA LEU A 43 -1.32 -18.05 -3.82
C LEU A 43 -1.24 -17.12 -5.05
N ALA A 44 -1.27 -17.67 -6.26
CA ALA A 44 -1.33 -16.87 -7.48
C ALA A 44 -2.61 -16.00 -7.55
N ALA A 45 -3.77 -16.59 -7.21
CA ALA A 45 -5.03 -15.85 -7.19
C ALA A 45 -5.06 -14.79 -6.06
N PHE A 46 -4.41 -15.08 -4.93
CA PHE A 46 -4.23 -14.10 -3.86
C PHE A 46 -3.40 -12.90 -4.31
N PHE A 47 -2.31 -13.13 -5.05
CA PHE A 47 -1.53 -12.04 -5.64
C PHE A 47 -2.33 -11.27 -6.70
N ASP A 48 -3.11 -11.94 -7.56
CA ASP A 48 -3.98 -11.26 -8.53
C ASP A 48 -4.98 -10.32 -7.84
N PHE A 49 -5.52 -10.72 -6.68
CA PHE A 49 -6.41 -9.87 -5.89
C PHE A 49 -5.67 -8.69 -5.24
N LEU A 50 -4.48 -8.94 -4.70
CA LEU A 50 -3.66 -7.92 -4.05
C LEU A 50 -3.22 -6.81 -5.02
N GLU A 51 -2.95 -7.15 -6.28
CA GLU A 51 -2.42 -6.22 -7.28
C GLU A 51 -3.27 -4.96 -7.41
N LYS A 52 -4.59 -5.15 -7.60
CA LYS A 52 -5.48 -4.03 -7.86
C LYS A 52 -5.52 -3.06 -6.68
N ASP A 53 -5.65 -3.59 -5.47
CA ASP A 53 -5.75 -2.78 -4.26
C ASP A 53 -4.42 -2.10 -3.93
N LEU A 54 -3.31 -2.83 -4.05
CA LEU A 54 -1.98 -2.31 -3.72
C LEU A 54 -1.54 -1.21 -4.69
N LEU A 55 -1.70 -1.42 -6.00
CA LEU A 55 -1.31 -0.41 -7.00
C LEU A 55 -2.23 0.82 -6.94
N ALA A 56 -3.52 0.62 -6.66
CA ALA A 56 -4.43 1.74 -6.46
C ALA A 56 -4.05 2.57 -5.23
N HIS A 57 -3.60 1.91 -4.16
CA HIS A 57 -3.12 2.55 -2.95
C HIS A 57 -1.87 3.42 -3.21
N PHE A 58 -0.81 2.84 -3.78
CA PHE A 58 0.40 3.59 -4.14
C PHE A 58 0.09 4.76 -5.08
N ARG A 59 -0.78 4.53 -6.07
CA ARG A 59 -1.18 5.57 -7.00
C ARG A 59 -1.92 6.71 -6.31
N PHE A 60 -2.80 6.38 -5.38
CA PHE A 60 -3.52 7.39 -4.61
C PHE A 60 -2.51 8.22 -3.80
N GLU A 61 -1.56 7.59 -3.14
CA GLU A 61 -0.56 8.29 -2.36
C GLU A 61 0.31 9.23 -3.21
N GLU A 62 0.81 8.75 -4.34
CA GLU A 62 1.67 9.53 -5.23
C GLU A 62 0.97 10.71 -5.90
N VAL A 63 -0.33 10.61 -6.15
CA VAL A 63 -1.10 11.67 -6.83
C VAL A 63 -1.77 12.62 -5.85
N VAL A 64 -2.06 12.16 -4.63
CA VAL A 64 -2.91 12.90 -3.68
C VAL A 64 -2.15 13.20 -2.40
N ILE A 65 -1.63 12.19 -1.71
CA ILE A 65 -1.02 12.35 -0.39
C ILE A 65 0.33 13.06 -0.47
N PHE A 66 1.24 12.55 -1.30
CA PHE A 66 2.60 13.07 -1.43
C PHE A 66 2.59 14.52 -1.95
N PRO A 67 1.79 14.89 -2.98
CA PRO A 67 1.72 16.29 -3.40
C PRO A 67 1.10 17.20 -2.33
N ALA A 68 0.02 16.77 -1.66
CA ALA A 68 -0.59 17.56 -0.59
C ALA A 68 0.40 17.82 0.56
N SER A 69 1.17 16.80 0.94
CA SER A 69 2.25 16.89 1.91
C SER A 69 3.32 17.89 1.48
N LEU A 70 3.87 17.74 0.28
CA LEU A 70 4.98 18.56 -0.22
C LEU A 70 4.61 20.02 -0.42
N VAL A 71 3.44 20.30 -0.98
CA VAL A 71 2.95 21.66 -1.22
C VAL A 71 2.50 22.34 0.08
N GLY A 72 1.97 21.54 1.02
CA GLY A 72 1.61 22.00 2.35
C GLY A 72 2.82 22.41 3.18
N GLU A 73 3.90 21.63 3.12
CA GLU A 73 5.15 21.88 3.86
C GLU A 73 6.39 21.34 3.14
N SER A 74 7.16 22.23 2.51
CA SER A 74 8.33 21.84 1.70
C SER A 74 9.65 21.87 2.48
N THR A 75 9.71 21.29 3.67
CA THR A 75 10.98 21.16 4.41
C THR A 75 11.86 20.08 3.77
N TYR A 76 13.20 20.20 3.92
CA TYR A 76 14.13 19.17 3.43
C TYR A 76 13.78 17.77 3.95
N GLY A 77 13.39 17.67 5.23
CA GLY A 77 12.99 16.42 5.86
C GLY A 77 11.75 15.82 5.21
N ASN A 78 10.70 16.61 4.94
CA ASN A 78 9.50 16.12 4.28
C ASN A 78 9.78 15.68 2.84
N VAL A 79 10.53 16.50 2.07
CA VAL A 79 10.93 16.16 0.70
C VAL A 79 11.68 14.82 0.67
N LEU A 80 12.66 14.64 1.55
CA LEU A 80 13.44 13.41 1.61
C LEU A 80 12.59 12.20 2.02
N MET A 81 11.65 12.38 2.95
CA MET A 81 10.71 11.34 3.37
C MET A 81 9.84 10.89 2.19
N VAL A 82 9.18 11.82 1.51
CA VAL A 82 8.30 11.52 0.36
C VAL A 82 9.08 10.86 -0.77
N MET A 83 10.27 11.36 -1.12
CA MET A 83 11.12 10.73 -2.14
C MET A 83 11.52 9.30 -1.75
N THR A 84 11.74 9.04 -0.47
CA THR A 84 12.08 7.71 0.02
C THR A 84 10.88 6.76 -0.09
N LEU A 85 9.68 7.19 0.32
CA LEU A 85 8.46 6.40 0.21
C LEU A 85 8.12 6.08 -1.25
N GLN A 86 8.22 7.06 -2.15
CA GLN A 86 8.02 6.84 -3.58
C GLN A 86 9.05 5.87 -4.17
N LYS A 87 10.31 5.93 -3.73
CA LYS A 87 11.32 4.93 -4.13
C LYS A 87 10.95 3.53 -3.62
N GLU A 88 10.43 3.43 -2.40
CA GLU A 88 9.95 2.17 -1.83
C GLU A 88 8.79 1.58 -2.66
N HIS A 89 7.84 2.39 -3.13
CA HIS A 89 6.79 1.93 -4.05
C HIS A 89 7.40 1.24 -5.27
N GLY A 90 8.34 1.89 -5.97
CA GLY A 90 8.97 1.30 -7.15
C GLY A 90 9.69 -0.03 -6.88
N ILE A 91 10.29 -0.18 -5.70
CA ILE A 91 10.91 -1.44 -5.26
C ILE A 91 9.84 -2.50 -4.98
N LEU A 92 8.79 -2.14 -4.24
CA LEU A 92 7.68 -3.03 -3.88
C LEU A 92 6.91 -3.50 -5.11
N GLU A 93 6.63 -2.61 -6.05
CA GLU A 93 6.00 -2.94 -7.33
C GLU A 93 6.85 -3.93 -8.14
N SER A 94 8.16 -3.67 -8.24
CA SER A 94 9.08 -4.56 -8.96
C SER A 94 9.14 -5.95 -8.31
N GLN A 95 9.23 -6.01 -6.98
CA GLN A 95 9.19 -7.27 -6.22
C GLN A 95 7.86 -8.00 -6.42
N PHE A 96 6.74 -7.27 -6.36
CA PHE A 96 5.41 -7.82 -6.55
C PHE A 96 5.24 -8.45 -7.94
N GLN A 97 5.65 -7.74 -9.00
CA GLN A 97 5.57 -8.26 -10.37
C GLN A 97 6.48 -9.48 -10.58
N SER A 98 7.69 -9.47 -10.01
CA SER A 98 8.57 -10.64 -10.03
C SER A 98 7.93 -11.85 -9.35
N LEU A 99 7.36 -11.67 -8.16
CA LEU A 99 6.69 -12.73 -7.41
C LEU A 99 5.47 -13.26 -8.15
N LYS A 100 4.67 -12.37 -8.75
CA LYS A 100 3.51 -12.75 -9.55
C LYS A 100 3.92 -13.62 -10.74
N SER A 101 4.95 -13.22 -11.48
CA SER A 101 5.51 -14.00 -12.59
C SER A 101 5.99 -15.39 -12.13
N ASP A 102 6.76 -15.45 -11.02
CA ASP A 102 7.22 -16.71 -10.43
C ASP A 102 6.03 -17.63 -10.09
N LEU A 103 5.01 -17.10 -9.42
CA LEU A 103 3.82 -17.85 -9.02
C LEU A 103 2.99 -18.34 -10.21
N GLN A 104 2.87 -17.53 -11.27
CA GLN A 104 2.20 -17.92 -12.51
C GLN A 104 2.97 -19.04 -13.23
N ASN A 105 4.30 -18.95 -13.29
CA ASN A 105 5.15 -19.98 -13.88
C ASN A 105 5.05 -21.31 -13.12
N LEU A 106 5.06 -21.27 -11.78
CA LEU A 106 4.86 -22.45 -10.94
C LEU A 106 3.48 -23.08 -11.18
N LYS A 107 2.42 -22.26 -11.31
CA LYS A 107 1.07 -22.72 -11.63
C LYS A 107 0.98 -23.38 -13.00
N MET A 108 1.62 -22.80 -14.03
CA MET A 108 1.61 -23.34 -15.40
C MET A 108 2.39 -24.65 -15.51
N THR A 109 3.54 -24.74 -14.85
CA THR A 109 4.42 -25.92 -14.90
C THR A 109 4.05 -27.00 -13.88
N GLN A 110 3.08 -26.73 -13.00
CA GLN A 110 2.74 -27.58 -11.85
C GLN A 110 3.94 -27.87 -10.92
N THR A 111 4.94 -26.98 -10.95
CA THR A 111 6.13 -27.08 -10.10
C THR A 111 5.74 -26.73 -8.66
N PRO A 112 6.20 -27.51 -7.66
CA PRO A 112 5.92 -27.19 -6.27
C PRO A 112 6.58 -25.86 -5.86
N LEU A 113 5.94 -25.14 -4.95
CA LEU A 113 6.49 -23.95 -4.32
C LEU A 113 7.80 -24.30 -3.59
N THR A 114 8.86 -23.54 -3.82
CA THR A 114 10.15 -23.74 -3.18
C THR A 114 10.26 -22.91 -1.89
N ASN A 115 11.16 -23.31 -0.99
CA ASN A 115 11.48 -22.50 0.19
C ASN A 115 12.03 -21.12 -0.19
N GLU A 116 12.72 -21.02 -1.34
CA GLU A 116 13.23 -19.74 -1.85
C GLU A 116 12.07 -18.81 -2.23
N THR A 117 11.07 -19.30 -2.97
CA THR A 117 9.89 -18.49 -3.32
C THR A 117 9.14 -18.07 -2.05
N ILE A 118 8.99 -18.96 -1.07
CA ILE A 118 8.37 -18.63 0.22
C ILE A 118 9.12 -17.48 0.92
N GLU A 119 10.45 -17.54 0.97
CA GLU A 119 11.24 -16.49 1.62
C GLU A 119 11.12 -15.16 0.87
N LYS A 120 11.10 -15.17 -0.48
CA LYS A 120 10.87 -13.95 -1.27
C LYS A 120 9.52 -13.31 -0.95
N ILE A 121 8.45 -14.11 -0.84
CA ILE A 121 7.11 -13.61 -0.49
C ILE A 121 7.10 -13.02 0.92
N LYS A 122 7.77 -13.68 1.87
CA LYS A 122 7.89 -13.18 3.24
C LYS A 122 8.63 -11.84 3.28
N LEU A 123 9.78 -11.72 2.60
CA LEU A 123 10.54 -10.48 2.52
C LEU A 123 9.73 -9.34 1.88
N PHE A 124 8.92 -9.65 0.89
CA PHE A 124 7.98 -8.69 0.30
C PHE A 124 6.95 -8.21 1.34
N PHE A 125 6.31 -9.11 2.07
CA PHE A 125 5.33 -8.73 3.10
C PHE A 125 5.95 -7.97 4.27
N ASP A 126 7.17 -8.32 4.69
CA ASP A 126 7.92 -7.56 5.70
C ASP A 126 8.24 -6.15 5.20
N SER A 127 8.58 -6.00 3.90
CA SER A 127 8.84 -4.70 3.29
C SER A 127 7.57 -3.84 3.23
N LEU A 128 6.44 -4.41 2.79
CA LEU A 128 5.13 -3.74 2.81
C LEU A 128 4.76 -3.27 4.22
N LYS A 129 4.95 -4.12 5.22
CA LYS A 129 4.66 -3.79 6.62
C LYS A 129 5.54 -2.64 7.14
N ASN A 130 6.82 -2.64 6.80
CA ASN A 130 7.74 -1.60 7.23
C ASN A 130 7.42 -0.26 6.55
N HIS A 131 7.10 -0.28 5.25
CA HIS A 131 6.64 0.88 4.49
C HIS A 131 5.38 1.48 5.12
N ALA A 132 4.32 0.68 5.25
CA ALA A 132 3.07 1.03 5.93
C ALA A 132 3.27 1.67 7.30
N LYS A 133 4.18 1.09 8.10
CA LYS A 133 4.50 1.61 9.43
C LYS A 133 5.02 3.04 9.37
N ARG A 134 5.94 3.33 8.45
CA ARG A 134 6.54 4.67 8.31
C ARG A 134 5.50 5.70 7.89
N GLU A 135 4.59 5.34 6.99
CA GLU A 135 3.52 6.25 6.58
C GLU A 135 2.60 6.59 7.74
N MET A 136 2.21 5.58 8.52
CA MET A 136 1.36 5.77 9.70
C MET A 136 2.05 6.51 10.84
N THR A 137 3.36 6.33 11.05
CA THR A 137 4.08 6.97 12.18
C THR A 137 4.68 8.32 11.84
N ASP A 138 4.96 8.58 10.57
CA ASP A 138 5.75 9.75 10.16
C ASP A 138 4.94 10.66 9.22
N LEU A 139 4.52 10.14 8.06
CA LEU A 139 3.88 10.94 7.00
C LEU A 139 2.49 11.44 7.40
N TYR A 140 1.58 10.53 7.79
CA TYR A 140 0.20 10.91 8.08
C TYR A 140 0.07 11.81 9.30
N PRO A 141 0.79 11.60 10.43
CA PRO A 141 0.77 12.54 11.54
C PRO A 141 1.25 13.94 11.14
N MET A 142 2.27 14.03 10.27
CA MET A 142 2.76 15.31 9.77
C MET A 142 1.71 16.02 8.88
N ILE A 143 1.02 15.29 8.00
CA ILE A 143 -0.10 15.85 7.22
C ILE A 143 -1.24 16.29 8.14
N ASP A 144 -1.58 15.49 9.16
CA ASP A 144 -2.69 15.80 10.07
C ASP A 144 -2.40 17.03 10.94
N ALA A 145 -1.13 17.24 11.33
CA ALA A 145 -0.68 18.41 12.07
C ALA A 145 -0.63 19.70 11.23
N ASN A 146 -0.55 19.58 9.89
CA ASN A 146 -0.45 20.73 8.99
C ASN A 146 -1.80 21.04 8.31
N ALA A 147 -2.42 22.17 8.69
CA ALA A 147 -3.72 22.59 8.16
C ALA A 147 -3.74 22.77 6.63
N LYS A 148 -2.63 23.25 6.04
CA LYS A 148 -2.52 23.43 4.59
C LYS A 148 -2.45 22.10 3.87
N SER A 149 -1.62 21.16 4.36
CA SER A 149 -1.54 19.80 3.80
C SER A 149 -2.90 19.10 3.87
N LYS A 150 -3.61 19.22 5.00
CA LYS A 150 -4.95 18.64 5.18
C LYS A 150 -5.98 19.20 4.21
N ALA A 151 -6.00 20.53 4.01
CA ALA A 151 -6.91 21.17 3.06
C ALA A 151 -6.62 20.75 1.60
N LEU A 152 -5.34 20.69 1.22
CA LEU A 152 -4.92 20.23 -0.12
C LEU A 152 -5.29 18.77 -0.36
N LEU A 153 -5.19 17.94 0.68
CA LEU A 153 -5.55 16.53 0.59
C LEU A 153 -7.02 16.34 0.17
N GLU A 154 -7.93 17.11 0.77
CA GLU A 154 -9.36 17.05 0.44
C GLU A 154 -9.63 17.48 -1.01
N ILE A 155 -8.93 18.53 -1.47
CA ILE A 155 -9.04 19.03 -2.85
C ILE A 155 -8.56 17.97 -3.84
N TYR A 156 -7.33 17.46 -3.67
CA TYR A 156 -6.73 16.50 -4.59
C TYR A 156 -7.47 15.16 -4.61
N ALA A 157 -7.98 14.69 -3.46
CA ALA A 157 -8.79 13.47 -3.39
C ALA A 157 -10.11 13.61 -4.18
N LYS A 158 -10.74 14.79 -4.12
CA LYS A 158 -11.96 15.08 -4.89
C LYS A 158 -11.67 15.12 -6.39
N GLU A 159 -10.63 15.82 -6.81
CA GLU A 159 -10.22 15.92 -8.21
C GLU A 159 -9.94 14.54 -8.83
N LEU A 160 -9.23 13.66 -8.13
CA LEU A 160 -8.96 12.30 -8.60
C LEU A 160 -10.25 11.48 -8.80
N THR A 161 -11.24 11.66 -7.91
CA THR A 161 -12.55 10.99 -8.01
C THR A 161 -13.34 11.51 -9.22
N ASP A 162 -13.35 12.83 -9.43
CA ASP A 162 -14.06 13.46 -10.53
C ASP A 162 -13.48 13.06 -11.90
N ILE A 163 -12.14 12.99 -12.02
CA ILE A 163 -11.45 12.50 -13.23
C ILE A 163 -11.80 11.02 -13.50
N SER A 164 -11.81 10.19 -12.46
CA SER A 164 -12.14 8.76 -12.61
C SER A 164 -13.61 8.54 -13.02
N SER A 165 -14.52 9.43 -12.62
CA SER A 165 -15.93 9.38 -13.00
C SER A 165 -16.21 9.82 -14.43
N THR A 166 -15.38 10.69 -14.99
CA THR A 166 -15.48 11.18 -16.37
C THR A 166 -14.82 10.24 -17.37
N ALA A 167 -13.72 9.58 -17.00
CA ALA A 167 -13.07 8.56 -17.84
C ALA A 167 -13.96 7.33 -18.12
N ASN A 168 -14.88 6.97 -17.21
CA ASN A 168 -15.81 5.85 -17.39
C ASN A 168 -17.08 6.20 -18.21
N ARG A 169 -17.16 7.42 -18.77
CA ARG A 169 -18.32 7.87 -19.58
C ARG A 169 -18.06 7.88 -21.09
N PHE A 170 -16.90 7.39 -21.53
CA PHE A 170 -16.50 7.33 -22.93
C PHE A 170 -16.19 5.89 -23.35
#